data_AF-T1C3K3-F1
#
_entry.id   AF-T1C3K3-F1
#
_cell.length_a   1.000
_cell.length_b   1.000
_cell.length_c   1.000
_cell.angle_alpha   90.00
_cell.angle_beta   90.00
_cell.angle_gamma   90.00
#
_symmetry.space_group_name_H-M   'P 1'
#
loop_
_entity.id
_entity.type
_entity.pdbx_description
1 polymer ?
#
loop_
_entity_poly.entity_id
_entity_poly.type
_entity_poly.pdbx_seq_one_letter_code
_entity_poly.pdbx_strand_id
1 'polypeptide(L)'
;MVCPTSLKHQWSREIDKFVKRSMQVIGGMRANRQQGFATDTFYKITNFDTIRRDMDLIEKWSPDMVILDEAQRIKNWNTIAARCVKQIKSPYAIVLTGTPLENRLEELVSVVQFVDRHRLGPTFQFLHQHQIHDPETGRVVGYQKLDLIGRTLAPILIRRKKDAVLKDLPGRL
;
A
#
# COMPACT_ATOMS: atom_id res chain seq x y z
N MET A 1 4.92 4.85 -8.13
CA MET A 1 4.82 5.13 -6.69
C MET A 1 3.59 5.96 -6.39
N VAL A 2 2.83 5.56 -5.37
CA VAL A 2 1.67 6.26 -4.84
C VAL A 2 1.97 6.63 -3.40
N CYS A 3 1.86 7.90 -3.05
CA CYS A 3 2.12 8.39 -1.70
C CYS A 3 1.16 9.54 -1.36
N PRO A 4 1.05 9.97 -0.09
CA PRO A 4 0.38 11.21 0.25
C PRO A 4 0.90 12.40 -0.56
N THR A 5 0.02 13.35 -0.87
CA THR A 5 0.37 14.53 -1.68
C THR A 5 1.57 15.30 -1.13
N SER A 6 1.68 15.39 0.20
CA SER A 6 2.79 16.06 0.91
C SER A 6 4.14 15.37 0.71
N LEU A 7 4.18 14.07 0.41
CA LEU A 7 5.41 13.29 0.30
C LEU A 7 5.97 13.19 -1.12
N LYS A 8 5.22 13.61 -2.15
CA LYS A 8 5.65 13.45 -3.56
C LYS A 8 7.01 14.08 -3.85
N HIS A 9 7.22 15.32 -3.41
CA HIS A 9 8.48 16.03 -3.62
C HIS A 9 9.61 15.51 -2.73
N GLN A 10 9.28 14.99 -1.54
CA GLN A 10 10.26 14.32 -0.70
C GLN A 10 10.79 13.07 -1.38
N TRP A 11 9.90 12.18 -1.85
CA TRP A 11 10.28 10.99 -2.61
C TRP A 11 11.10 11.32 -3.85
N SER A 12 10.76 12.39 -4.57
CA SER A 12 11.56 12.86 -5.70
C SER A 12 13.00 13.23 -5.28
N ARG A 13 13.18 13.92 -4.16
CA ARG A 13 14.52 14.25 -3.64
C ARG A 13 15.29 13.00 -3.20
N GLU A 14 14.63 12.05 -2.55
CA GLU A 14 15.29 10.81 -2.11
C GLU A 14 15.72 9.94 -3.28
N ILE A 15 14.90 9.82 -4.33
CA ILE A 15 15.25 9.09 -5.55
C ILE A 15 16.43 9.75 -6.26
N ASP A 16 16.45 11.08 -6.36
CA ASP A 16 17.55 11.83 -6.95
C ASP A 16 18.86 11.63 -6.17
N LYS A 17 18.78 11.75 -4.84
CA LYS A 17 19.94 11.61 -3.94
C LYS A 17 20.54 10.21 -3.95
N PHE A 18 19.71 9.18 -3.80
CA PHE A 18 20.18 7.82 -3.50
C PHE A 18 20.19 6.89 -4.71
N VAL A 19 19.25 7.05 -5.64
CA VAL A 19 19.07 6.12 -6.76
C VAL A 19 19.57 6.72 -8.08
N LYS A 20 19.54 8.05 -8.22
CA LYS A 20 19.96 8.80 -9.42
C LYS A 20 19.30 8.29 -10.71
N ARG A 21 18.00 8.03 -10.65
CA ARG A 21 17.18 7.57 -11.80
C ARG A 21 16.18 8.63 -12.20
N SER A 22 15.79 8.63 -13.49
CA SER A 22 14.79 9.56 -14.01
C SER A 22 13.44 9.36 -13.32
N MET A 23 12.78 10.46 -12.99
CA MET A 23 11.51 10.44 -12.29
C MET A 23 10.62 11.59 -12.75
N GLN A 24 9.31 11.37 -12.66
CA GLN A 24 8.30 12.39 -12.90
C GLN A 24 7.34 12.47 -11.73
N VAL A 25 7.26 13.66 -11.12
CA VAL A 25 6.19 13.99 -10.18
C VAL A 25 4.94 14.34 -10.97
N ILE A 26 3.85 13.62 -10.71
CA ILE A 26 2.56 13.80 -11.36
C ILE A 26 1.72 14.79 -10.53
N GLY A 27 1.26 15.87 -11.17
CA GLY A 27 0.49 16.92 -10.51
C GLY A 27 -0.05 17.97 -11.47
N GLY A 28 -0.79 18.94 -10.94
CA GLY A 28 -1.42 19.99 -11.72
C GLY A 28 -2.70 19.53 -12.45
N MET A 29 -3.08 20.27 -13.48
CA MET A 29 -4.25 20.00 -14.32
C MET A 29 -4.09 18.70 -15.12
N ARG A 30 -5.20 18.14 -15.62
CA ARG A 30 -5.18 16.85 -16.32
C ARG A 30 -4.22 16.84 -17.52
N ALA A 31 -4.15 17.93 -18.29
CA ALA A 31 -3.21 18.04 -19.40
C ALA A 31 -1.74 17.82 -18.97
N ASN A 32 -1.32 18.48 -17.87
CA ASN A 32 0.02 18.32 -17.31
C ASN A 32 0.27 16.89 -16.80
N ARG A 33 -0.75 16.27 -16.19
CA ARG A 33 -0.65 14.88 -15.70
C ARG A 33 -0.55 13.89 -16.84
N GLN A 34 -1.31 14.09 -17.93
CA GLN A 34 -1.24 13.29 -19.14
C GLN A 34 0.15 13.36 -19.77
N GLN A 35 0.72 14.57 -19.90
CA GLN A 35 2.10 14.73 -20.36
C GLN A 35 3.07 14.02 -19.42
N GLY A 36 2.93 14.21 -18.10
CA GLY A 36 3.78 13.58 -17.11
C GLY A 36 3.76 12.04 -17.15
N PHE A 37 2.60 11.42 -17.37
CA PHE A 37 2.52 9.97 -17.55
C PHE A 37 3.12 9.51 -18.88
N ALA A 38 3.02 10.32 -19.94
CA ALA A 38 3.57 10.00 -21.26
C ALA A 38 5.08 10.20 -21.38
N THR A 39 5.71 11.05 -20.55
CA THR A 39 7.17 11.21 -20.54
C THR A 39 7.86 9.87 -20.25
N ASP A 40 8.93 9.54 -20.94
CA ASP A 40 9.68 8.32 -20.61
C ASP A 40 10.59 8.55 -19.38
N THR A 41 10.19 8.02 -18.23
CA THR A 41 10.96 8.12 -16.97
C THR A 41 10.79 6.85 -16.15
N PHE A 42 11.84 6.46 -15.45
CA PHE A 42 11.85 5.24 -14.64
C PHE A 42 10.78 5.26 -13.51
N TYR A 43 10.63 6.39 -12.81
CA TYR A 43 9.64 6.52 -11.73
C TYR A 43 8.51 7.49 -12.08
N LYS A 44 7.26 7.10 -11.81
CA LYS A 44 6.11 8.02 -11.69
C LYS A 44 5.71 8.16 -10.23
N ILE A 45 5.67 9.39 -9.73
CA ILE A 45 5.29 9.70 -8.34
C ILE A 45 3.95 10.41 -8.35
N THR A 46 2.91 9.75 -7.85
CA THR A 46 1.53 10.24 -7.85
C THR A 46 0.92 10.10 -6.44
N ASN A 47 -0.35 10.50 -6.28
CA ASN A 47 -1.06 10.39 -5.01
C ASN A 47 -2.38 9.62 -5.14
N PHE A 48 -2.97 9.25 -4.02
CA PHE A 48 -4.22 8.48 -3.99
C PHE A 48 -5.39 9.20 -4.69
N ASP A 49 -5.42 10.54 -4.68
CA ASP A 49 -6.50 11.36 -5.24
C ASP A 49 -6.46 11.47 -6.78
N THR A 50 -5.28 11.29 -7.39
CA THR A 50 -5.11 11.34 -8.85
C THR A 50 -5.40 10.00 -9.50
N ILE A 51 -5.14 8.87 -8.82
CA ILE A 51 -5.34 7.52 -9.39
C ILE A 51 -6.74 7.32 -9.93
N ARG A 52 -7.77 7.73 -9.18
CA ARG A 52 -9.16 7.61 -9.64
C ARG A 52 -9.40 8.32 -10.98
N ARG A 53 -8.87 9.54 -11.10
CA ARG A 53 -9.14 10.40 -12.26
C ARG A 53 -8.33 9.97 -13.47
N ASP A 54 -7.16 9.39 -13.25
CA ASP A 54 -6.15 9.17 -14.27
C ASP A 54 -5.86 7.67 -14.46
N MET A 55 -6.82 6.80 -14.14
CA MET A 55 -6.66 5.35 -14.29
C MET A 55 -6.31 4.98 -15.73
N ASP A 56 -6.94 5.64 -16.70
CA ASP A 56 -6.66 5.47 -18.12
C ASP A 56 -5.20 5.78 -18.48
N LEU A 57 -4.62 6.81 -17.84
CA LEU A 57 -3.23 7.18 -18.04
C LEU A 57 -2.26 6.18 -17.39
N ILE A 58 -2.63 5.65 -16.21
CA ILE A 58 -1.85 4.63 -15.49
C ILE A 58 -1.87 3.30 -16.24
N GLU A 59 -3.03 2.88 -16.72
CA GLU A 59 -3.18 1.66 -17.53
C GLU A 59 -2.39 1.74 -18.82
N LYS A 60 -2.42 2.90 -19.51
CA LYS A 60 -1.60 3.14 -20.70
C LYS A 60 -0.09 3.10 -20.41
N TRP A 61 0.33 3.61 -19.26
CA TRP A 61 1.73 3.57 -18.84
C TRP A 61 2.18 2.15 -18.45
N SER A 62 1.27 1.28 -17.99
CA SER A 62 1.52 -0.14 -17.72
C SER A 62 2.70 -0.41 -16.77
N PRO A 63 2.63 0.01 -15.50
CA PRO A 63 3.74 -0.17 -14.56
C PRO A 63 4.05 -1.64 -14.25
N ASP A 64 5.34 -1.99 -14.32
CA ASP A 64 5.83 -3.27 -13.82
C ASP A 64 5.78 -3.36 -12.28
N MET A 65 5.82 -2.23 -11.58
CA MET A 65 5.76 -2.20 -10.12
C MET A 65 4.91 -1.05 -9.58
N VAL A 66 4.08 -1.36 -8.59
CA VAL A 66 3.37 -0.36 -7.78
C VAL A 66 3.88 -0.36 -6.35
N ILE A 67 4.39 0.79 -5.92
CA ILE A 67 4.79 1.04 -4.53
C ILE A 67 3.73 1.94 -3.91
N LEU A 68 3.10 1.48 -2.83
CA LEU A 68 2.20 2.27 -2.00
C LEU A 68 2.93 2.68 -0.72
N ASP A 69 3.02 3.97 -0.51
CA ASP A 69 3.48 4.55 0.74
C ASP A 69 2.28 4.99 1.58
N GLU A 70 2.37 4.80 2.90
CA GLU A 70 1.28 5.03 3.86
C GLU A 70 0.02 4.21 3.55
N ALA A 71 0.18 2.88 3.49
CA ALA A 71 -0.90 1.96 3.11
C ALA A 71 -2.11 1.90 4.05
N GLN A 72 -2.06 2.53 5.22
CA GLN A 72 -3.27 2.80 6.01
C GLN A 72 -4.34 3.56 5.19
N ARG A 73 -3.95 4.28 4.13
CA ARG A 73 -4.87 4.92 3.18
C ARG A 73 -5.79 3.95 2.45
N ILE A 74 -5.42 2.67 2.34
CA ILE A 74 -6.21 1.63 1.67
C ILE A 74 -6.78 0.57 2.63
N LYS A 75 -6.74 0.84 3.95
CA LYS A 75 -7.20 -0.09 4.99
C LYS A 75 -8.68 -0.48 4.83
N ASN A 76 -9.52 0.48 4.43
CA ASN A 76 -10.92 0.21 4.15
C ASN A 76 -11.13 -0.07 2.66
N TRP A 77 -11.43 -1.33 2.33
CA TRP A 77 -11.62 -1.81 0.96
C TRP A 77 -12.80 -1.13 0.23
N ASN A 78 -13.78 -0.58 0.96
CA ASN A 78 -14.92 0.13 0.38
C ASN A 78 -14.56 1.53 -0.13
N THR A 79 -13.40 2.06 0.28
CA THR A 79 -12.99 3.39 -0.15
C THR A 79 -12.69 3.40 -1.64
N ILE A 80 -13.01 4.51 -2.30
CA ILE A 80 -12.73 4.71 -3.71
C ILE A 80 -11.22 4.60 -3.97
N ALA A 81 -10.39 5.13 -3.06
CA ALA A 81 -8.93 5.03 -3.16
C ALA A 81 -8.45 3.57 -3.16
N ALA A 82 -8.92 2.74 -2.21
CA ALA A 82 -8.53 1.33 -2.15
C ALA A 82 -8.98 0.56 -3.42
N ARG A 83 -10.20 0.81 -3.89
CA ARG A 83 -10.73 0.18 -5.11
C ARG A 83 -9.92 0.57 -6.35
N CYS A 84 -9.63 1.86 -6.53
CA CYS A 84 -8.87 2.33 -7.68
C CYS A 84 -7.42 1.81 -7.65
N VAL A 85 -6.75 1.85 -6.50
CA VAL A 85 -5.38 1.34 -6.39
C VAL A 85 -5.29 -0.15 -6.74
N LYS A 86 -6.26 -0.96 -6.29
CA LYS A 86 -6.36 -2.40 -6.62
C LYS A 86 -6.68 -2.69 -8.10
N GLN A 87 -7.09 -1.70 -8.89
CA GLN A 87 -7.31 -1.85 -10.32
C GLN A 87 -6.02 -1.71 -11.14
N ILE A 88 -4.97 -1.12 -10.57
CA ILE A 88 -3.70 -0.96 -11.26
C ILE A 88 -3.11 -2.35 -11.51
N LYS A 89 -2.99 -2.72 -12.78
CA LYS A 89 -2.40 -3.98 -13.21
C LYS A 89 -0.88 -3.84 -13.15
N SER A 90 -0.25 -4.69 -12.35
CA SER A 90 1.20 -4.70 -12.18
C SER A 90 1.64 -6.08 -11.68
N PRO A 91 2.74 -6.65 -12.20
CA PRO A 91 3.27 -7.92 -11.71
C PRO A 91 3.87 -7.81 -10.30
N TYR A 92 4.31 -6.61 -9.88
CA TYR A 92 4.93 -6.41 -8.57
C TYR A 92 4.22 -5.33 -7.75
N ALA A 93 4.01 -5.61 -6.46
CA ALA A 93 3.41 -4.68 -5.51
C ALA A 93 4.24 -4.61 -4.23
N ILE A 94 4.55 -3.39 -3.79
CA ILE A 94 5.19 -3.11 -2.49
C ILE A 94 4.27 -2.19 -1.69
N VAL A 95 4.07 -2.55 -0.43
CA VAL A 95 3.31 -1.75 0.53
C VAL A 95 4.22 -1.35 1.67
N LEU A 96 4.28 -0.04 1.92
CA LEU A 96 4.98 0.56 3.04
C LEU A 96 3.96 1.13 4.03
N THR A 97 4.14 0.85 5.32
CA THR A 97 3.32 1.43 6.39
C THR A 97 4.18 1.65 7.62
N GLY A 98 4.13 2.85 8.18
CA GLY A 98 4.78 3.18 9.45
C GLY A 98 3.98 2.73 10.66
N THR A 99 2.68 2.48 10.49
CA THR A 99 1.78 2.04 11.55
C THR A 99 1.53 0.54 11.45
N PRO A 100 1.41 -0.16 12.60
CA PRO A 100 0.81 -1.48 12.62
C PRO A 100 -0.61 -1.38 12.04
N LEU A 101 -0.99 -2.33 11.17
CA LEU A 101 -2.37 -2.42 10.68
C LEU A 101 -3.32 -2.44 11.88
N GLU A 102 -4.24 -1.47 11.93
CA GLU A 102 -4.98 -1.13 13.13
C GLU A 102 -6.04 -2.21 13.43
N ASN A 103 -5.92 -2.89 14.57
CA ASN A 103 -6.95 -3.60 15.38
C ASN A 103 -8.05 -4.46 14.72
N ARG A 104 -8.16 -4.55 13.39
CA ARG A 104 -9.25 -5.17 12.63
C ARG A 104 -8.67 -6.02 11.50
N LEU A 105 -9.10 -7.29 11.46
CA LEU A 105 -8.63 -8.24 10.45
C LEU A 105 -9.07 -7.86 9.03
N GLU A 106 -10.16 -7.11 8.88
CA GLU A 106 -10.64 -6.62 7.59
C GLU A 106 -9.65 -5.64 6.95
N GLU A 107 -8.98 -4.82 7.76
CA GLU A 107 -7.96 -3.88 7.30
C GLU A 107 -6.72 -4.61 6.80
N LEU A 108 -6.29 -5.61 7.56
CA LEU A 108 -5.22 -6.52 7.16
C LEU A 108 -5.55 -7.20 5.83
N VAL A 109 -6.76 -7.76 5.70
CA VAL A 109 -7.21 -8.38 4.45
C VAL A 109 -7.16 -7.38 3.30
N SER A 110 -7.61 -6.15 3.50
CA SER A 110 -7.60 -5.14 2.45
C SER A 110 -6.20 -4.89 1.90
N VAL A 111 -5.21 -4.73 2.80
CA VAL A 111 -3.82 -4.46 2.42
C VAL A 111 -3.15 -5.70 1.81
N VAL A 112 -3.34 -6.88 2.40
CA VAL A 112 -2.73 -8.11 1.88
C VAL A 112 -3.28 -8.45 0.50
N GLN A 113 -4.58 -8.27 0.24
CA GLN A 113 -5.15 -8.52 -1.08
C GLN A 113 -4.60 -7.62 -2.20
N PHE A 114 -4.03 -6.47 -1.85
CA PHE A 114 -3.34 -5.63 -2.83
C PHE A 114 -1.98 -6.23 -3.22
N VAL A 115 -1.26 -6.82 -2.27
CA VAL A 115 0.03 -7.47 -2.50
C VAL A 115 -0.15 -8.85 -3.15
N ASP A 116 -1.06 -9.65 -2.60
CA ASP A 116 -1.37 -11.01 -3.04
C ASP A 116 -2.84 -11.31 -2.72
N ARG A 117 -3.67 -11.28 -3.77
CA ARG A 117 -5.12 -11.49 -3.68
C ARG A 117 -5.48 -12.86 -3.10
N HIS A 118 -4.65 -13.87 -3.31
CA HIS A 118 -4.99 -15.26 -3.01
C HIS A 118 -4.40 -15.74 -1.68
N ARG A 119 -3.46 -15.00 -1.10
CA ARG A 119 -2.72 -15.38 0.13
C ARG A 119 -3.60 -15.80 1.30
N LEU A 120 -4.69 -15.07 1.57
CA LEU A 120 -5.55 -15.28 2.73
C LEU A 120 -6.80 -16.11 2.41
N GLY A 121 -6.97 -16.54 1.14
CA GLY A 121 -8.21 -17.15 0.67
C GLY A 121 -9.41 -16.19 0.71
N PRO A 122 -10.64 -16.73 0.64
CA PRO A 122 -11.86 -15.93 0.70
C PRO A 122 -11.99 -15.16 2.01
N THR A 123 -12.27 -13.85 1.93
CA THR A 123 -12.37 -12.96 3.11
C THR A 123 -13.33 -13.50 4.17
N PHE A 124 -14.50 -14.02 3.80
CA PHE A 124 -15.48 -14.53 4.76
C PHE A 124 -14.95 -15.72 5.58
N GLN A 125 -14.21 -16.63 4.93
CA GLN A 125 -13.61 -17.79 5.60
C GLN A 125 -12.48 -17.35 6.53
N PHE A 126 -11.64 -16.44 6.04
CA PHE A 126 -10.56 -15.87 6.83
C PHE A 126 -11.10 -15.19 8.10
N LEU A 127 -12.12 -14.34 7.98
CA LEU A 127 -12.73 -13.66 9.12
C LEU A 127 -13.39 -14.66 10.08
N HIS A 128 -14.19 -15.60 9.58
CA HIS A 128 -14.82 -16.63 10.41
C HIS A 128 -13.81 -17.48 11.21
N GLN A 129 -12.66 -17.80 10.60
CA GLN A 129 -11.64 -18.62 11.25
C GLN A 129 -10.89 -17.88 12.37
N HIS A 130 -10.81 -16.54 12.30
CA HIS A 130 -9.91 -15.74 13.14
C HIS A 130 -10.61 -14.69 14.01
N GLN A 131 -11.88 -14.38 13.77
CA GLN A 131 -12.68 -13.50 14.63
C GLN A 131 -13.43 -14.33 15.68
N ILE A 132 -13.60 -13.75 16.86
CA ILE A 132 -14.49 -14.24 17.91
C ILE A 132 -15.66 -13.27 17.97
N HIS A 133 -16.87 -13.78 17.77
CA HIS A 133 -18.09 -13.00 17.81
C HIS A 133 -18.85 -13.25 19.10
N ASP A 134 -19.42 -12.18 19.64
CA ASP A 134 -20.41 -12.26 20.71
C ASP A 134 -21.68 -12.96 20.19
N PRO A 135 -22.17 -14.03 20.83
CA PRO A 135 -23.32 -14.79 20.34
C PRO A 135 -24.63 -13.99 20.30
N GLU A 136 -24.79 -12.97 21.15
CA GLU A 136 -26.03 -12.21 21.29
C GLU A 136 -26.07 -11.01 20.33
N THR A 137 -24.95 -10.31 20.20
CA THR A 137 -24.84 -9.06 19.43
C THR A 137 -24.19 -9.23 18.06
N GLY A 138 -23.52 -10.36 17.81
CA GLY A 138 -22.76 -10.63 16.59
C GLY A 138 -21.48 -9.78 16.42
N ARG A 139 -21.15 -8.94 17.40
CA ARG A 139 -19.99 -8.04 17.35
C ARG A 139 -18.70 -8.82 17.55
N VAL A 140 -17.63 -8.36 16.90
CA VAL A 140 -16.29 -8.91 17.13
C VAL A 140 -15.81 -8.50 18.51
N VAL A 141 -15.59 -9.48 19.39
CA VAL A 141 -15.11 -9.30 20.77
C VAL A 141 -13.67 -9.75 20.97
N GLY A 142 -13.09 -10.44 20.00
CA GLY A 142 -11.71 -10.89 20.07
C GLY A 142 -11.23 -11.55 18.79
N TYR A 143 -10.00 -12.06 18.86
CA TYR A 143 -9.36 -12.76 17.76
C TYR A 143 -8.73 -14.06 18.25
N GLN A 144 -8.69 -15.04 17.37
CA GLN A 144 -8.10 -16.37 17.62
C GLN A 144 -7.16 -16.76 16.48
N LYS A 145 -6.26 -17.72 16.74
CA LYS A 145 -5.34 -18.30 15.74
C LYS A 145 -4.46 -17.26 15.03
N LEU A 146 -4.06 -16.19 15.73
CA LEU A 146 -3.24 -15.12 15.19
C LEU A 146 -1.84 -15.60 14.76
N ASP A 147 -1.35 -16.69 15.34
CA ASP A 147 -0.11 -17.35 14.94
C ASP A 147 -0.18 -17.91 13.51
N LEU A 148 -1.33 -18.42 13.09
CA LEU A 148 -1.55 -18.88 11.71
C LEU A 148 -1.49 -17.72 10.72
N ILE A 149 -2.07 -16.57 11.08
CA ILE A 149 -1.94 -15.33 10.30
C ILE A 149 -0.47 -14.95 10.17
N GLY A 150 0.27 -14.94 11.30
CA GLY A 150 1.70 -14.63 11.31
C GLY A 150 2.51 -15.52 10.36
N ARG A 151 2.30 -16.84 10.40
CA ARG A 151 2.96 -17.81 9.51
C ARG A 151 2.61 -17.58 8.03
N THR A 152 1.33 -17.31 7.75
CA THR A 152 0.83 -17.05 6.39
C THR A 152 1.46 -15.80 5.78
N LEU A 153 1.65 -14.76 6.60
CA LEU A 153 2.22 -13.49 6.17
C LEU A 153 3.74 -13.44 6.17
N ALA A 154 4.41 -14.32 6.91
CA ALA A 154 5.87 -14.31 7.06
C ALA A 154 6.67 -14.20 5.75
N PRO A 155 6.27 -14.85 4.62
CA PRO A 155 6.99 -14.72 3.35
C PRO A 155 6.84 -13.37 2.65
N ILE A 156 5.80 -12.58 2.99
CA ILE A 156 5.47 -11.33 2.30
C ILE A 156 5.52 -10.10 3.22
N LEU A 157 5.71 -10.30 4.52
CA LEU A 157 5.70 -9.25 5.53
C LEU A 157 7.07 -9.15 6.20
N ILE A 158 7.71 -8.00 6.00
CA ILE A 158 8.93 -7.64 6.73
C ILE A 158 8.54 -6.66 7.83
N ARG A 159 8.71 -7.06 9.08
CA ARG A 159 8.52 -6.19 10.25
C ARG A 159 9.79 -6.19 11.09
N ARG A 160 10.39 -5.02 11.27
CA ARG A 160 11.52 -4.82 12.16
C ARG A 160 11.06 -4.09 13.43
N LYS A 161 11.51 -4.53 14.61
CA LYS A 161 11.31 -3.79 15.87
C LYS A 161 12.33 -2.64 15.93
N LYS A 162 11.96 -1.48 16.47
CA LYS A 162 12.88 -0.33 16.63
C LYS A 162 14.19 -0.74 17.31
N ASP A 163 14.09 -1.56 18.36
CA ASP A 163 15.24 -2.05 19.13
C ASP A 163 16.25 -2.85 18.27
N ALA A 164 15.79 -3.45 17.17
CA ALA A 164 16.64 -4.18 16.23
C ALA A 164 17.32 -3.29 15.18
N VAL A 165 16.90 -2.02 15.03
CA VAL A 165 17.38 -1.08 14.00
C VAL A 165 18.10 0.13 14.57
N LEU A 166 18.04 0.35 15.90
CA LEU A 166 18.75 1.45 16.58
C LEU A 166 20.27 1.44 16.36
N LYS A 167 20.86 0.28 16.01
CA LYS A 167 22.30 0.18 15.70
C LYS A 167 22.69 0.72 14.32
N ASP A 168 21.73 0.84 13.40
CA ASP A 168 21.94 1.24 12.00
C ASP A 168 21.49 2.69 11.71
N LEU A 169 20.91 3.36 12.71
CA LEU A 169 20.45 4.75 12.58
C LEU A 169 21.58 5.70 13.01
N PRO A 170 21.92 6.74 12.22
CA PRO A 170 22.83 7.77 12.68
C PRO A 170 22.28 8.39 13.97
N GLY A 171 23.19 8.67 14.91
CA GLY A 171 22.86 9.27 16.20
C GLY A 171 21.95 10.48 16.01
N ARG A 172 20.91 10.56 16.83
CA ARG A 172 19.94 11.66 16.81
C ARG A 172 20.69 12.95 17.17
N LEU A 173 20.66 13.96 16.28
CA LEU A 173 21.06 15.34 16.59
C LEU A 173 20.10 15.95 17.62
#